data_AF-A0A3D1VGS0-F1
#
_entry.id   AF-A0A3D1VGS0-F1
#
_cell.length_a   1.000
_cell.length_b   1.000
_cell.length_c   1.000
_cell.angle_alpha   90.00
_cell.angle_beta   90.00
_cell.angle_gamma   90.00
#
_symmetry.space_group_name_H-M   'P 1'
#
loop_
_entity.id
_entity.type
_entity.pdbx_description
1 polymer ?
#
loop_
_entity_poly.entity_id
_entity_poly.type
_entity_poly.pdbx_seq_one_letter_code
_entity_poly.pdbx_strand_id
1 'polypeptide(L)'
;MFNCKMIINRLHIEDTRMEIGVAINCPFDVDVSSPKARILFECDGQTRRLPLRVVNYFRQKQEGSCIVVCNYTYLLDQIFYRFQPESPVTITIDFEYGRHTVQALPFTVSTNVLHENPGLELPEEYMEYECFDGATVFDAPDNEYVPPAQTGNRTYTFDFDCENSAILLFSKKKKNGDRPFVQRSRVLVPLLRFIDFALRCLLALLLLPLFLFDGILAGLDIVPRRKTAPIEGVGKNIFVQFKINVSSFIKTSFKRANFVENIRRPVYAIYNAYYKLLCKKEVVPNRVTFMSGRRDTLGGNPEFVYNQIKDDPNIDFQFLLFSDPNGHYKAKNMFRFVKLYASSKVVIVDDYFRLLNMVDKRPEVKLMQLWHACGAFKTFGFTRLGKAGGPKQTDPNHRMYDVAIVSSAEIAKHYAEGFGLSDDKVLATGIPRTDIFMDPQYAQTVQDGFYAKYPQLRDKRIILFAPTFRGNGQMSAYYPADAFHVDEFMEALPADTALLIKYHPFCPERPVIPEGYKDRVLDLSDEDELNDLLFVTDLLITDYSSVVFEASLLDIPMLFYAFDLFDYISKRDFYYDFESFVPGKIVFSQRELTEAIVAGDFESEKVPPFKTKFFDHLDGRSSRRVADLILRFIGEEA
;
A
#
# COMPACT_ATOMS: atom_id res chain seq x y z
N MET A 1 13.69 -26.88 16.21
CA MET A 1 13.92 -26.14 14.94
C MET A 1 12.79 -26.51 14.01
N PHE A 2 12.15 -25.53 13.36
CA PHE A 2 11.14 -25.80 12.33
C PHE A 2 11.86 -26.34 11.10
N ASN A 3 11.78 -27.65 10.85
CA ASN A 3 12.55 -28.33 9.81
C ASN A 3 11.93 -28.05 8.43
N CYS A 4 12.56 -27.23 7.62
CA CYS A 4 12.05 -26.88 6.29
C CYS A 4 13.18 -26.94 5.28
N LYS A 5 12.86 -27.41 4.07
CA LYS A 5 13.80 -27.54 2.95
C LYS A 5 13.17 -26.93 1.71
N MET A 6 13.90 -26.05 1.03
CA MET A 6 13.48 -25.50 -0.26
C MET A 6 14.11 -26.27 -1.42
N ILE A 7 13.37 -26.44 -2.50
CA ILE A 7 13.88 -26.91 -3.78
C ILE A 7 13.65 -25.80 -4.81
N ILE A 8 14.71 -25.33 -5.45
CA ILE A 8 14.63 -24.38 -6.57
C ILE A 8 14.33 -25.20 -7.83
N ASN A 9 13.06 -25.16 -8.26
CA ASN A 9 12.57 -25.92 -9.41
C ASN A 9 12.76 -25.18 -10.73
N ARG A 10 12.77 -23.84 -10.68
CA ARG A 10 12.96 -22.99 -11.85
C ARG A 10 13.75 -21.74 -11.46
N LEU A 11 14.79 -21.45 -12.21
CA LEU A 11 15.50 -20.17 -12.17
C LEU A 11 16.00 -19.86 -13.58
N HIS A 12 15.29 -18.97 -14.26
CA HIS A 12 15.58 -18.61 -15.64
C HIS A 12 15.69 -17.10 -15.79
N ILE A 13 16.75 -16.64 -16.46
CA ILE A 13 16.97 -15.21 -16.74
C ILE A 13 16.97 -14.96 -18.25
N GLU A 14 16.01 -14.16 -18.70
CA GLU A 14 15.96 -13.65 -20.08
C GLU A 14 16.01 -12.12 -20.06
N ASP A 15 17.07 -11.54 -20.61
CA ASP A 15 17.36 -10.10 -20.58
C ASP A 15 17.44 -9.50 -19.17
N THR A 16 16.30 -9.01 -18.66
CA THR A 16 16.13 -8.38 -17.34
C THR A 16 15.05 -9.08 -16.52
N ARG A 17 14.44 -10.14 -17.05
CA ARG A 17 13.41 -10.91 -16.38
C ARG A 17 14.07 -12.08 -15.67
N MET A 18 13.76 -12.25 -14.39
CA MET A 18 14.12 -13.43 -13.62
C MET A 18 12.84 -14.16 -13.24
N GLU A 19 12.66 -15.35 -13.80
CA GLU A 19 11.59 -16.27 -13.44
C GLU A 19 12.12 -17.22 -12.38
N ILE A 20 11.45 -17.25 -11.22
CA ILE A 20 11.83 -18.12 -10.11
C ILE A 20 10.62 -18.93 -9.63
N GLY A 21 10.83 -20.23 -9.46
CA GLY A 21 9.84 -21.16 -8.94
C GLY A 21 10.48 -22.08 -7.90
N VAL A 22 9.90 -22.13 -6.71
CA VAL A 22 10.42 -22.93 -5.60
C VAL A 22 9.31 -23.75 -4.95
N ALA A 23 9.67 -24.91 -4.43
CA ALA A 23 8.82 -25.71 -3.55
C ALA A 23 9.46 -25.78 -2.16
N ILE A 24 8.69 -25.51 -1.12
CA ILE A 24 9.15 -25.50 0.27
C ILE A 24 8.42 -26.63 0.99
N ASN A 25 9.17 -27.63 1.45
CA ASN A 25 8.63 -28.69 2.31
C ASN A 25 8.79 -28.26 3.78
N CYS A 26 7.69 -28.30 4.53
CA CYS A 26 7.66 -27.98 5.95
C CYS A 26 6.65 -28.86 6.71
N PRO A 27 6.69 -28.93 8.05
CA PRO A 27 5.66 -29.58 8.85
C PRO A 27 4.28 -28.98 8.55
N PHE A 28 3.26 -29.83 8.52
CA PHE A 28 1.88 -29.39 8.40
C PHE A 28 1.35 -28.89 9.75
N ASP A 29 0.75 -27.70 9.74
CA ASP A 29 0.02 -27.14 10.86
C ASP A 29 -1.40 -26.80 10.41
N VAL A 30 -2.40 -27.26 11.17
CA VAL A 30 -3.82 -27.08 10.84
C VAL A 30 -4.28 -25.64 11.06
N ASP A 31 -3.62 -24.94 11.97
CA ASP A 31 -3.96 -23.56 12.36
C ASP A 31 -3.32 -22.55 11.38
N VAL A 32 -2.39 -22.98 10.53
CA VAL A 32 -1.74 -22.11 9.55
C VAL A 32 -2.53 -22.09 8.24
N SER A 33 -3.18 -20.95 8.00
CA SER A 33 -4.01 -20.72 6.80
C SER A 33 -3.30 -19.93 5.68
N SER A 34 -2.23 -19.19 6.01
CA SER A 34 -1.56 -18.25 5.08
C SER A 34 -0.03 -18.30 5.19
N PRO A 35 0.63 -19.30 4.58
CA PRO A 35 2.09 -19.32 4.48
C PRO A 35 2.60 -18.17 3.60
N LYS A 36 3.80 -17.66 3.90
CA LYS A 36 4.40 -16.52 3.18
C LYS A 36 5.86 -16.80 2.85
N ALA A 37 6.26 -16.47 1.64
CA ALA A 37 7.67 -16.45 1.24
C ALA A 37 8.05 -15.04 0.79
N ARG A 38 9.28 -14.65 1.08
CA ARG A 38 9.87 -13.36 0.66
C ARG A 38 11.20 -13.61 0.03
N ILE A 39 11.49 -12.87 -1.03
CA ILE A 39 12.80 -12.85 -1.65
C ILE A 39 13.48 -11.53 -1.28
N LEU A 40 14.73 -11.62 -0.85
CA LEU A 40 15.54 -10.49 -0.44
C LEU A 40 16.64 -10.31 -1.48
N PHE A 41 16.85 -9.07 -1.91
CA PHE A 41 17.96 -8.68 -2.80
C PHE A 41 18.85 -7.71 -2.05
N GLU A 42 20.12 -8.05 -1.88
CA GLU A 42 21.09 -7.29 -1.12
C GLU A 42 22.27 -6.89 -1.98
N CYS A 43 22.61 -5.60 -1.99
CA CYS A 43 23.76 -5.09 -2.72
C CYS A 43 24.20 -3.73 -2.16
N ASP A 44 25.51 -3.57 -1.92
CA ASP A 44 26.14 -2.32 -1.45
C ASP A 44 25.39 -1.67 -0.26
N GLY A 45 25.02 -2.47 0.74
CA GLY A 45 24.30 -2.01 1.95
C GLY A 45 22.81 -1.72 1.74
N GLN A 46 22.27 -1.92 0.53
CA GLN A 46 20.84 -1.81 0.27
C GLN A 46 20.18 -3.18 0.22
N THR A 47 19.18 -3.37 1.08
CA THR A 47 18.26 -4.52 1.00
C THR A 47 16.97 -4.13 0.28
N ARG A 48 16.41 -5.04 -0.53
CA ARG A 48 15.04 -4.95 -1.05
C ARG A 48 14.31 -6.25 -0.78
N ARG A 49 13.24 -6.17 0.00
CA ARG A 49 12.31 -7.29 0.23
C ARG A 49 11.16 -7.22 -0.76
N LEU A 50 10.84 -8.33 -1.39
CA LEU A 50 9.66 -8.49 -2.25
C LEU A 50 8.93 -9.79 -1.91
N PRO A 51 7.60 -9.84 -2.08
CA PRO A 51 6.84 -11.06 -1.84
C PRO A 51 7.16 -12.10 -2.91
N LEU A 52 7.54 -13.30 -2.50
CA LEU A 52 7.59 -14.47 -3.37
C LEU A 52 6.22 -15.16 -3.31
N ARG A 53 5.43 -14.97 -4.36
CA ARG A 53 4.00 -15.32 -4.35
C ARG A 53 3.80 -16.81 -4.13
N VAL A 54 3.13 -17.17 -3.04
CA VAL A 54 2.57 -18.51 -2.82
C VAL A 54 1.42 -18.70 -3.78
N VAL A 55 1.52 -19.73 -4.61
CA VAL A 55 0.53 -20.06 -5.66
C VAL A 55 -0.39 -21.16 -5.18
N ASN A 56 0.19 -22.14 -4.49
CA ASN A 56 -0.55 -23.27 -3.94
C ASN A 56 0.21 -23.86 -2.75
N TYR A 57 -0.49 -24.61 -1.91
CA TYR A 57 0.16 -25.45 -0.90
C TYR A 57 -0.61 -26.76 -0.71
N PHE A 58 0.11 -27.87 -0.66
CA PHE A 58 -0.43 -29.22 -0.63
C PHE A 58 -0.21 -29.84 0.74
N ARG A 59 -1.26 -30.44 1.30
CA ARG A 59 -1.20 -31.15 2.59
C ARG A 59 -0.93 -32.63 2.34
N GLN A 60 0.21 -33.14 2.81
CA GLN A 60 0.56 -34.55 2.75
C GLN A 60 0.11 -35.22 4.06
N LYS A 61 -1.19 -35.56 4.15
CA LYS A 61 -1.82 -36.06 5.38
C LYS A 61 -1.14 -37.27 6.01
N GLN A 62 -0.50 -38.13 5.22
CA GLN A 62 0.16 -39.35 5.71
C GLN A 62 1.56 -39.07 6.27
N GLU A 63 2.20 -37.98 5.84
CA GLU A 63 3.59 -37.64 6.19
C GLU A 63 3.67 -36.53 7.26
N GLY A 64 2.54 -35.88 7.59
CA GLY A 64 2.53 -34.75 8.51
C GLY A 64 3.26 -33.51 7.97
N SER A 65 3.40 -33.43 6.64
CA SER A 65 4.11 -32.37 5.92
C SER A 65 3.19 -31.56 5.00
N CYS A 66 3.67 -30.39 4.62
CA CYS A 66 3.06 -29.48 3.69
C CYS A 66 4.10 -29.06 2.66
N ILE A 67 3.71 -29.04 1.39
CA ILE A 67 4.53 -28.50 0.31
C ILE A 67 3.93 -27.16 -0.11
N VAL A 68 4.65 -26.08 0.09
CA VAL A 68 4.27 -24.74 -0.34
C VAL A 68 4.96 -24.42 -1.66
N VAL A 69 4.18 -24.15 -2.71
CA VAL A 69 4.69 -23.82 -4.05
C VAL A 69 4.62 -22.32 -4.25
N CYS A 70 5.76 -21.72 -4.55
CA CYS A 70 5.86 -20.30 -4.84
C CYS A 70 6.43 -20.07 -6.25
N ASN A 71 5.90 -19.10 -6.97
CA ASN A 71 6.48 -18.65 -8.23
C ASN A 71 6.30 -17.15 -8.41
N TYR A 72 7.26 -16.51 -9.08
CA TYR A 72 7.08 -15.14 -9.54
C TYR A 72 8.08 -14.78 -10.65
N THR A 73 7.80 -13.69 -11.37
CA THR A 73 8.72 -13.10 -12.34
C THR A 73 9.10 -11.69 -11.91
N TYR A 74 10.39 -11.44 -11.73
CA TYR A 74 10.92 -10.14 -11.32
C TYR A 74 11.62 -9.43 -12.48
N LEU A 75 11.47 -8.11 -12.54
CA LEU A 75 12.26 -7.22 -13.40
C LEU A 75 13.50 -6.74 -12.66
N LEU A 76 14.67 -7.31 -12.98
CA LEU A 76 15.93 -7.07 -12.27
C LEU A 76 16.36 -5.59 -12.27
N ASP A 77 16.15 -4.88 -13.39
CA ASP A 77 16.41 -3.44 -13.51
C ASP A 77 15.50 -2.58 -12.59
N GLN A 78 14.42 -3.17 -12.06
CA GLN A 78 13.45 -2.49 -11.21
C GLN A 78 13.52 -2.93 -9.74
N ILE A 79 14.43 -3.82 -9.36
CA ILE A 79 14.61 -4.25 -7.96
C ILE A 79 15.05 -3.06 -7.11
N PHE A 80 16.11 -2.38 -7.54
CA PHE A 80 16.61 -1.20 -6.86
C PHE A 80 16.14 0.06 -7.58
N TYR A 81 15.37 0.90 -6.88
CA TYR A 81 14.85 2.13 -7.46
C TYR A 81 15.97 3.15 -7.68
N ARG A 82 16.35 3.38 -8.95
CA ARG A 82 17.39 4.34 -9.36
C ARG A 82 18.77 4.13 -8.73
N PHE A 83 18.98 2.97 -8.16
CA PHE A 83 20.28 2.46 -7.77
C PHE A 83 20.65 1.35 -8.76
N GLN A 84 21.91 1.32 -9.16
CA GLN A 84 22.40 0.41 -10.19
C GLN A 84 23.57 -0.36 -9.60
N PRO A 85 23.37 -1.64 -9.24
CA PRO A 85 24.40 -2.41 -8.56
C PRO A 85 25.61 -2.60 -9.49
N GLU A 86 26.80 -2.39 -8.93
CA GLU A 86 28.07 -2.72 -9.58
C GLU A 86 28.66 -4.01 -9.01
N SER A 87 28.44 -4.24 -7.71
CA SER A 87 28.72 -5.51 -7.03
C SER A 87 27.69 -6.60 -7.38
N PRO A 88 28.01 -7.89 -7.16
CA PRO A 88 27.01 -8.95 -7.21
C PRO A 88 25.85 -8.66 -6.24
N VAL A 89 24.64 -8.97 -6.65
CA VAL A 89 23.45 -8.88 -5.80
C VAL A 89 23.26 -10.25 -5.15
N THR A 90 23.30 -10.30 -3.83
CA THR A 90 23.00 -11.52 -3.07
C THR A 90 21.50 -11.66 -2.92
N ILE A 91 20.97 -12.84 -3.23
CA ILE A 91 19.55 -13.14 -3.16
C ILE A 91 19.31 -14.27 -2.16
N THR A 92 18.45 -14.05 -1.18
CA THR A 92 18.03 -15.06 -0.21
C THR A 92 16.50 -15.15 -0.16
N ILE A 93 15.97 -16.27 0.35
CA ILE A 93 14.53 -16.48 0.49
C ILE A 93 14.22 -16.73 1.96
N ASP A 94 13.31 -15.92 2.51
CA ASP A 94 12.76 -16.09 3.84
C ASP A 94 11.39 -16.76 3.75
N PHE A 95 11.08 -17.61 4.73
CA PHE A 95 9.80 -18.31 4.82
C PHE A 95 9.14 -18.12 6.18
N GLU A 96 7.86 -17.78 6.18
CA GLU A 96 7.01 -17.63 7.35
C GLU A 96 5.85 -18.63 7.27
N TYR A 97 5.69 -19.43 8.33
CA TYR A 97 4.64 -20.43 8.48
C TYR A 97 4.07 -20.37 9.89
N GLY A 98 2.91 -19.74 10.04
CA GLY A 98 2.33 -19.43 11.35
C GLY A 98 3.27 -18.56 12.19
N ARG A 99 3.65 -19.06 13.37
CA ARG A 99 4.62 -18.39 14.27
C ARG A 99 6.09 -18.64 13.92
N HIS A 100 6.37 -19.48 12.94
CA HIS A 100 7.74 -19.87 12.58
C HIS A 100 8.25 -18.99 11.44
N THR A 101 9.43 -18.40 11.62
CA THR A 101 10.15 -17.66 10.58
C THR A 101 11.51 -18.31 10.39
N VAL A 102 11.87 -18.58 9.13
CA VAL A 102 13.17 -19.13 8.74
C VAL A 102 13.78 -18.17 7.74
N GLN A 103 14.90 -17.57 8.12
CA GLN A 103 15.64 -16.63 7.28
C GLN A 103 16.67 -17.38 6.44
N ALA A 104 16.89 -16.92 5.21
CA ALA A 104 17.83 -17.55 4.27
C ALA A 104 17.65 -19.09 4.22
N LEU A 105 16.44 -19.50 3.83
CA LEU A 105 15.99 -20.89 3.84
C LEU A 105 16.95 -21.79 3.02
N PRO A 106 17.53 -22.85 3.63
CA PRO A 106 18.40 -23.76 2.92
C PRO A 106 17.73 -24.41 1.72
N PHE A 107 18.48 -24.55 0.62
CA PHE A 107 17.96 -25.03 -0.65
C PHE A 107 18.76 -26.19 -1.26
N THR A 108 18.06 -26.97 -2.06
CA THR A 108 18.64 -27.78 -3.14
C THR A 108 18.12 -27.25 -4.49
N VAL A 109 18.80 -27.60 -5.57
CA VAL A 109 18.50 -27.16 -6.94
C VAL A 109 18.11 -28.35 -7.78
N SER A 110 16.97 -28.24 -8.47
CA SER A 110 16.53 -29.25 -9.43
C SER A 110 17.51 -29.39 -10.58
N THR A 111 17.77 -30.62 -11.02
CA THR A 111 18.55 -30.89 -12.23
C THR A 111 17.99 -30.23 -13.48
N ASN A 112 16.68 -29.93 -13.54
CA ASN A 112 16.07 -29.19 -14.63
C ASN A 112 16.66 -27.77 -14.76
N VAL A 113 16.92 -27.09 -13.65
CA VAL A 113 17.54 -25.76 -13.65
C VAL A 113 18.95 -25.82 -14.23
N LEU A 114 19.70 -26.88 -13.92
CA LEU A 114 21.06 -27.11 -14.42
C LEU A 114 21.04 -27.46 -15.92
N HIS A 115 20.07 -28.25 -16.38
CA HIS A 115 19.89 -28.56 -17.80
C HIS A 115 19.55 -27.32 -18.64
N GLU A 116 18.73 -26.40 -18.10
CA GLU A 116 18.40 -25.13 -18.75
C GLU A 116 19.57 -24.12 -18.73
N ASN A 117 20.55 -24.32 -17.84
CA ASN A 117 21.68 -23.42 -17.64
C ASN A 117 23.02 -24.20 -17.63
N PRO A 118 23.50 -24.71 -18.78
CA PRO A 118 24.59 -25.69 -18.87
C PRO A 118 25.98 -25.19 -18.41
N GLY A 119 26.10 -23.92 -18.03
CA GLY A 119 27.33 -23.34 -17.47
C GLY A 119 27.37 -23.31 -15.94
N LEU A 120 26.35 -23.82 -15.25
CA LEU A 120 26.28 -23.89 -13.79
C LEU A 120 26.75 -25.26 -13.30
N GLU A 121 27.68 -25.27 -12.35
CA GLU A 121 28.16 -26.47 -11.66
C GLU A 121 27.77 -26.37 -10.19
N LEU A 122 27.16 -27.43 -9.65
CA LEU A 122 26.77 -27.54 -8.24
C LEU A 122 27.33 -28.84 -7.64
N PRO A 123 27.73 -28.84 -6.35
CA PRO A 123 28.05 -30.08 -5.65
C PRO A 123 26.83 -31.01 -5.58
N GLU A 124 27.05 -32.32 -5.68
CA GLU A 124 25.97 -33.33 -5.74
C GLU A 124 25.02 -33.24 -4.52
N GLU A 125 25.51 -32.89 -3.33
CA GLU A 125 24.66 -32.77 -2.14
C GLU A 125 23.61 -31.65 -2.22
N TYR A 126 23.79 -30.68 -3.13
CA TYR A 126 22.85 -29.59 -3.38
C TYR A 126 21.96 -29.85 -4.60
N MET A 127 22.12 -30.99 -5.28
CA MET A 127 21.31 -31.38 -6.44
C MET A 127 20.11 -32.22 -6.02
N GLU A 128 18.95 -31.96 -6.63
CA GLU A 128 17.72 -32.73 -6.42
C GLU A 128 17.25 -33.33 -7.74
N TYR A 129 17.19 -34.67 -7.81
CA TYR A 129 16.86 -35.43 -9.02
C TYR A 129 15.35 -35.69 -9.15
N GLU A 130 14.64 -35.84 -8.04
CA GLU A 130 13.18 -35.99 -8.02
C GLU A 130 12.53 -34.62 -7.83
N CYS A 131 11.89 -34.12 -8.88
CA CYS A 131 11.09 -32.91 -8.80
C CYS A 131 9.70 -33.30 -8.30
N PHE A 132 9.16 -32.54 -7.34
CA PHE A 132 7.71 -32.46 -7.21
C PHE A 132 7.19 -31.87 -8.53
N ASP A 133 6.69 -32.75 -9.41
CA ASP A 133 6.30 -32.46 -10.78
C ASP A 133 4.95 -31.72 -10.82
N GLY A 134 4.85 -30.64 -10.06
CA GLY A 134 3.81 -29.62 -10.19
C GLY A 134 3.97 -28.83 -11.48
N ALA A 135 4.50 -29.41 -12.56
CA ALA A 135 4.61 -28.80 -13.89
C ALA A 135 3.27 -28.24 -14.39
N THR A 136 2.14 -28.81 -13.95
CA THR A 136 0.78 -28.28 -14.20
C THR A 136 0.34 -27.12 -13.30
N VAL A 137 1.15 -26.74 -12.30
CA VAL A 137 0.92 -25.61 -11.36
C VAL A 137 1.84 -24.42 -11.68
N PHE A 138 2.90 -24.63 -12.47
CA PHE A 138 3.77 -23.56 -12.97
C PHE A 138 3.26 -22.91 -14.26
N ASP A 139 2.25 -23.49 -14.91
CA ASP A 139 1.44 -22.78 -15.90
C ASP A 139 0.57 -21.75 -15.17
N ALA A 140 0.94 -20.47 -15.34
CA ALA A 140 0.35 -19.33 -14.68
C ALA A 140 -1.20 -19.37 -14.77
N PRO A 141 -1.95 -19.39 -13.66
CA PRO A 141 -3.36 -19.10 -13.73
C PRO A 141 -3.53 -17.64 -14.17
N ASP A 142 -4.08 -17.48 -15.37
CA ASP A 142 -4.73 -16.31 -15.95
C ASP A 142 -4.20 -14.91 -15.56
N ASN A 143 -3.55 -14.28 -16.53
CA ASN A 143 -3.56 -12.82 -16.76
C ASN A 143 -2.88 -11.89 -15.73
N GLU A 144 -1.61 -12.13 -15.40
CA GLU A 144 -0.74 -10.97 -15.16
C GLU A 144 -0.12 -10.53 -16.49
N TYR A 145 -0.47 -9.32 -16.93
CA TYR A 145 0.23 -8.65 -18.03
C TYR A 145 1.72 -8.58 -17.69
N VAL A 146 2.50 -9.50 -18.25
CA VAL A 146 3.95 -9.41 -18.30
C VAL A 146 4.26 -8.31 -19.31
N PRO A 147 4.78 -7.14 -18.90
CA PRO A 147 5.17 -6.11 -19.85
C PRO A 147 6.18 -6.72 -20.82
N PRO A 148 6.11 -6.42 -22.13
CA PRO A 148 7.14 -6.87 -23.07
C PRO A 148 8.51 -6.46 -22.53
N ALA A 149 9.51 -7.33 -22.71
CA ALA A 149 10.87 -7.12 -22.23
C ALA A 149 11.26 -5.65 -22.41
N GLN A 150 11.33 -4.90 -21.31
CA GLN A 150 11.94 -3.58 -21.39
C GLN A 150 13.40 -3.86 -21.67
N THR A 151 13.90 -3.36 -22.80
CA THR A 151 15.30 -3.48 -23.19
C THR A 151 16.15 -2.67 -22.22
N GLY A 152 16.41 -3.29 -21.07
CA GLY A 152 17.32 -2.80 -20.04
C GLY A 152 18.68 -2.48 -20.62
N ASN A 153 19.45 -1.64 -19.94
CA ASN A 153 20.85 -1.38 -20.34
C ASN A 153 21.79 -2.48 -19.84
N ARG A 154 21.27 -3.56 -19.23
CA ARG A 154 22.09 -4.61 -18.63
C ARG A 154 21.66 -5.99 -19.09
N THR A 155 22.61 -6.91 -19.04
CA THR A 155 22.40 -8.35 -19.07
C THR A 155 22.73 -8.89 -17.69
N TYR A 156 22.03 -9.94 -17.30
CA TYR A 156 22.17 -10.57 -16.00
C TYR A 156 22.55 -12.04 -16.15
N THR A 157 23.41 -12.51 -15.26
CA THR A 157 23.76 -13.93 -15.08
C THR A 157 23.71 -14.23 -13.59
N PHE A 158 23.62 -15.50 -13.21
CA PHE A 158 23.57 -15.89 -11.81
C PHE A 158 24.48 -17.08 -11.52
N ASP A 159 24.76 -17.30 -10.25
CA ASP A 159 25.45 -18.45 -9.68
C ASP A 159 24.87 -18.75 -8.28
N PHE A 160 25.29 -19.83 -7.63
CA PHE A 160 24.82 -20.24 -6.31
C PHE A 160 25.93 -20.23 -5.27
N ASP A 161 25.66 -19.60 -4.13
CA ASP A 161 26.44 -19.72 -2.90
C ASP A 161 25.69 -20.65 -1.94
N CYS A 162 25.94 -21.95 -2.09
CA CYS A 162 25.19 -22.99 -1.40
C CYS A 162 25.46 -22.98 0.12
N GLU A 163 26.68 -22.62 0.55
CA GLU A 163 27.05 -22.55 1.97
C GLU A 163 26.24 -21.48 2.71
N ASN A 164 25.99 -20.35 2.05
CA ASN A 164 25.20 -19.24 2.61
C ASN A 164 23.73 -19.27 2.21
N SER A 165 23.27 -20.34 1.54
CA SER A 165 21.89 -20.47 1.03
C SER A 165 21.46 -19.25 0.19
N ALA A 166 22.36 -18.77 -0.67
CA ALA A 166 22.16 -17.58 -1.49
C ALA A 166 22.32 -17.85 -3.00
N ILE A 167 21.64 -17.03 -3.79
CA ILE A 167 21.83 -16.92 -5.24
C ILE A 167 22.60 -15.63 -5.51
N LEU A 168 23.70 -15.71 -6.25
CA LEU A 168 24.53 -14.56 -6.61
C LEU A 168 24.13 -14.07 -8.00
N LEU A 169 23.65 -12.85 -8.12
CA LEU A 169 23.25 -12.25 -9.38
C LEU A 169 24.28 -11.21 -9.86
N PHE A 170 24.84 -11.43 -11.04
CA PHE A 170 25.82 -10.58 -11.67
C PHE A 170 25.18 -9.77 -12.79
N SER A 171 25.59 -8.51 -12.95
CA SER A 171 25.01 -7.62 -13.96
C SER A 171 26.08 -6.90 -14.78
N LYS A 172 25.90 -6.86 -16.11
CA LYS A 172 26.85 -6.23 -17.05
C LYS A 172 26.15 -5.26 -17.97
N LYS A 173 26.74 -4.08 -18.21
CA LYS A 173 26.19 -3.07 -19.14
C LYS A 173 26.21 -3.58 -20.60
N LYS A 174 25.09 -3.48 -21.31
CA LYS A 174 24.96 -3.67 -22.76
C LYS A 174 25.72 -2.56 -23.51
N LYS A 175 26.30 -2.86 -24.67
CA LYS A 175 26.97 -1.87 -25.53
C LYS A 175 25.93 -0.89 -26.12
N ASN A 176 26.26 0.40 -26.18
CA ASN A 176 25.35 1.52 -26.57
C ASN A 176 24.78 1.47 -28.01
N GLY A 177 25.19 0.50 -28.85
CA GLY A 177 24.79 0.39 -30.25
C GLY A 177 23.32 0.03 -30.48
N ASP A 178 22.68 -0.67 -29.55
CA ASP A 178 21.48 -1.46 -29.86
C ASP A 178 20.13 -0.79 -29.52
N ARG A 179 20.14 0.46 -29.05
CA ARG A 179 18.90 1.16 -28.62
C ARG A 179 18.28 1.99 -29.75
N PRO A 180 17.02 1.74 -30.16
CA PRO A 180 16.29 2.60 -31.09
C PRO A 180 16.20 4.04 -30.60
N PHE A 181 16.34 5.02 -31.51
CA PHE A 181 16.25 6.46 -31.21
C PHE A 181 14.98 6.84 -30.41
N VAL A 182 13.85 6.21 -30.73
CA VAL A 182 12.56 6.43 -30.06
C VAL A 182 12.62 6.14 -28.55
N GLN A 183 13.40 5.13 -28.14
CA GLN A 183 13.58 4.77 -26.72
C GLN A 183 14.57 5.69 -25.99
N ARG A 184 15.46 6.38 -26.71
CA ARG A 184 16.45 7.31 -26.13
C ARG A 184 15.85 8.68 -25.80
N SER A 185 14.84 9.10 -26.54
CA SER A 185 14.32 10.48 -26.47
C SER A 185 13.27 10.67 -25.36
N ARG A 186 13.65 11.36 -24.29
CA ARG A 186 12.76 11.66 -23.15
C ARG A 186 11.87 12.90 -23.33
N VAL A 187 12.15 13.74 -24.33
CA VAL A 187 11.47 15.03 -24.53
C VAL A 187 10.87 15.16 -25.93
N LEU A 188 11.68 14.92 -26.97
CA LEU A 188 11.26 15.12 -28.36
C LEU A 188 10.16 14.14 -28.79
N VAL A 189 10.29 12.85 -28.47
CA VAL A 189 9.26 11.86 -28.83
C VAL A 189 7.92 12.12 -28.13
N PRO A 190 7.85 12.37 -26.80
CA PRO A 190 6.61 12.80 -26.17
C PRO A 190 6.01 14.07 -26.77
N LEU A 191 6.83 15.08 -27.10
CA LEU A 191 6.37 16.31 -27.71
C LEU A 191 5.80 16.08 -29.12
N LEU A 192 6.46 15.29 -29.96
CA LEU A 192 5.97 14.94 -31.29
C LEU A 192 4.66 14.15 -31.23
N ARG A 193 4.51 13.22 -30.26
CA ARG A 193 3.23 12.52 -30.02
C ARG A 193 2.13 13.49 -29.58
N PHE A 194 2.44 14.50 -28.79
CA PHE A 194 1.49 15.56 -28.43
C PHE A 194 1.07 16.39 -29.63
N ILE A 195 2.03 16.77 -30.49
CA ILE A 195 1.74 17.50 -31.73
C ILE A 195 0.87 16.66 -32.66
N ASP A 196 1.20 15.38 -32.89
CA ASP A 196 0.38 14.44 -33.66
C ASP A 196 -1.04 14.35 -33.08
N PHE A 197 -1.15 14.22 -31.76
CA PHE A 197 -2.43 14.19 -31.07
C PHE A 197 -3.23 15.50 -31.24
N ALA A 198 -2.60 16.66 -31.07
CA ALA A 198 -3.23 17.96 -31.27
C ALA A 198 -3.69 18.16 -32.73
N LEU A 199 -2.89 17.71 -33.70
CA LEU A 199 -3.25 17.70 -35.12
C LEU A 199 -4.45 16.78 -35.38
N ARG A 200 -4.53 15.60 -34.75
CA ARG A 200 -5.71 14.72 -34.82
C ARG A 200 -6.95 15.37 -34.21
N CYS A 201 -6.83 16.13 -33.12
CA CYS A 201 -7.93 16.93 -32.56
C CYS A 201 -8.41 17.99 -33.55
N LEU A 202 -7.47 18.73 -34.15
CA LEU A 202 -7.79 19.74 -35.14
C LEU A 202 -8.45 19.12 -36.37
N LEU A 203 -7.94 17.99 -36.86
CA LEU A 203 -8.54 17.24 -37.96
C LEU A 203 -9.95 16.73 -37.60
N ALA A 204 -10.17 16.28 -36.36
CA ALA A 204 -11.49 15.91 -35.86
C ALA A 204 -12.49 17.06 -35.98
N LEU A 205 -12.05 18.27 -35.58
CA LEU A 205 -12.86 19.48 -35.65
C LEU A 205 -13.13 19.90 -37.09
N LEU A 206 -12.13 19.77 -37.98
CA LEU A 206 -12.26 20.12 -39.40
C LEU A 206 -13.16 19.14 -40.18
N LEU A 207 -13.23 17.87 -39.77
CA LEU A 207 -14.07 16.85 -40.40
C LEU A 207 -15.51 16.80 -39.86
N LEU A 208 -15.85 17.59 -38.83
CA LEU A 208 -17.22 17.70 -38.30
C LEU A 208 -18.27 18.02 -39.38
N PRO A 209 -18.04 18.97 -40.32
CA PRO A 209 -18.98 19.25 -41.40
C PRO A 209 -19.19 18.05 -42.32
N LEU A 210 -18.14 17.27 -42.58
CA LEU A 210 -18.21 16.06 -43.40
C LEU A 210 -19.03 14.97 -42.69
N PHE A 211 -18.83 14.77 -41.38
CA PHE A 211 -19.62 13.83 -40.59
C PHE A 211 -21.08 14.25 -40.47
N LEU A 212 -21.36 15.55 -40.44
CA LEU A 212 -22.71 16.10 -40.47
C LEU A 212 -23.36 15.80 -41.83
N PHE A 213 -22.65 16.02 -42.92
CA PHE A 213 -23.13 15.74 -44.27
C PHE A 213 -23.38 14.23 -44.48
N ASP A 214 -22.44 13.37 -44.09
CA ASP A 214 -22.61 11.91 -44.12
C ASP A 214 -23.80 11.45 -43.25
N GLY A 215 -23.99 12.06 -42.07
CA GLY A 215 -25.15 11.83 -41.22
C GLY A 215 -26.48 12.28 -41.86
N ILE A 216 -26.48 13.38 -42.61
CA ILE A 216 -27.64 13.84 -43.40
C ILE A 216 -27.95 12.83 -44.50
N LEU A 217 -26.95 12.42 -45.29
CA LEU A 217 -27.13 11.45 -46.37
C LEU A 217 -27.63 10.10 -45.84
N ALA A 218 -27.09 9.62 -44.72
CA ALA A 218 -27.52 8.37 -44.10
C ALA A 218 -28.94 8.46 -43.50
N GLY A 219 -29.30 9.61 -42.93
CA GLY A 219 -30.65 9.85 -42.41
C GLY A 219 -31.73 10.01 -43.51
N LEU A 220 -31.30 10.31 -44.73
CA LEU A 220 -32.13 10.36 -45.95
C LEU A 220 -32.11 9.04 -46.75
N ASP A 221 -31.46 7.98 -46.24
CA ASP A 221 -31.28 6.70 -46.92
C ASP A 221 -30.55 6.77 -48.28
N ILE A 222 -29.83 7.85 -48.54
CA ILE A 222 -28.99 8.00 -49.75
C ILE A 222 -27.74 7.11 -49.63
N VAL A 223 -27.24 6.91 -48.40
CA VAL A 223 -26.12 6.03 -48.09
C VAL A 223 -26.48 5.05 -46.97
N PRO A 224 -25.84 3.87 -46.89
CA PRO A 224 -26.17 2.85 -45.90
C PRO A 224 -26.03 3.35 -44.46
N ARG A 225 -27.05 3.11 -43.63
CA ARG A 225 -27.04 3.46 -42.20
C ARG A 225 -26.02 2.60 -41.44
N ARG A 226 -25.31 3.19 -40.48
CA ARG A 226 -24.46 2.42 -39.55
C ARG A 226 -25.31 1.85 -38.40
N LYS A 227 -25.40 0.51 -38.36
CA LYS A 227 -26.02 -0.36 -37.33
C LYS A 227 -26.90 0.36 -36.29
N THR A 228 -28.19 0.56 -36.60
CA THR A 228 -29.27 0.81 -35.63
C THR A 228 -30.60 0.27 -36.16
N ALA A 229 -31.51 -0.11 -35.26
CA ALA A 229 -32.93 -0.34 -35.57
C ALA A 229 -33.57 0.91 -36.20
N PRO A 230 -34.65 0.79 -36.99
CA PRO A 230 -35.32 1.95 -37.58
C PRO A 230 -35.82 2.90 -36.49
N ILE A 231 -35.43 4.18 -36.57
CA ILE A 231 -35.90 5.25 -35.67
C ILE A 231 -36.86 6.12 -36.49
N GLU A 232 -38.03 6.43 -35.94
CA GLU A 232 -39.00 7.31 -36.59
C GLU A 232 -38.56 8.78 -36.54
N GLY A 233 -38.66 9.45 -37.70
CA GLY A 233 -38.33 10.88 -37.87
C GLY A 233 -36.95 11.13 -38.49
N VAL A 234 -36.93 11.80 -39.65
CA VAL A 234 -35.72 12.11 -40.43
C VAL A 234 -34.70 12.93 -39.63
N GLY A 235 -35.13 14.00 -38.95
CA GLY A 235 -34.23 14.83 -38.15
C GLY A 235 -33.57 14.09 -36.98
N LYS A 236 -34.32 13.19 -36.33
CA LYS A 236 -33.81 12.35 -35.23
C LYS A 236 -32.82 11.31 -35.74
N ASN A 237 -33.07 10.74 -36.93
CA ASN A 237 -32.15 9.85 -37.62
C ASN A 237 -30.82 10.55 -37.97
N ILE A 238 -30.88 11.73 -38.58
CA ILE A 238 -29.69 12.52 -38.94
C ILE A 238 -28.82 12.79 -37.71
N PHE A 239 -29.45 13.25 -36.61
CA PHE A 239 -28.74 13.53 -35.36
C PHE A 239 -28.05 12.28 -34.77
N VAL A 240 -28.73 11.12 -34.81
CA VAL A 240 -28.19 9.86 -34.30
C VAL A 240 -27.02 9.36 -35.15
N GLN A 241 -27.14 9.42 -36.49
CA GLN A 241 -26.06 9.01 -37.41
C GLN A 241 -24.85 9.95 -37.28
N PHE A 242 -25.06 11.26 -37.18
CA PHE A 242 -24.01 12.22 -36.87
C PHE A 242 -23.29 11.88 -35.56
N LYS A 243 -24.04 11.62 -34.48
CA LYS A 243 -23.48 11.25 -33.17
C LYS A 243 -22.66 9.95 -33.24
N ILE A 244 -23.12 8.95 -34.00
CA ILE A 244 -22.39 7.68 -34.21
C ILE A 244 -21.09 7.92 -34.98
N ASN A 245 -21.13 8.71 -36.05
CA ASN A 245 -19.95 9.02 -36.86
C ASN A 245 -18.89 9.77 -36.05
N VAL A 246 -19.30 10.79 -35.30
CA VAL A 246 -18.42 11.52 -34.38
C VAL A 246 -17.92 10.59 -33.26
N SER A 247 -18.78 9.79 -32.64
CA SER A 247 -18.37 8.88 -31.56
C SER A 247 -17.43 7.78 -32.05
N SER A 248 -17.64 7.23 -33.24
CA SER A 248 -16.76 6.20 -33.84
C SER A 248 -15.40 6.79 -34.19
N PHE A 249 -15.37 7.98 -34.80
CA PHE A 249 -14.13 8.69 -35.08
C PHE A 249 -13.37 9.04 -33.79
N ILE A 250 -14.08 9.53 -32.76
CA ILE A 250 -13.51 9.83 -31.45
C ILE A 250 -13.00 8.55 -30.77
N LYS A 251 -13.77 7.46 -30.76
CA LYS A 251 -13.34 6.19 -30.13
C LYS A 251 -12.11 5.60 -30.82
N THR A 252 -12.02 5.73 -32.14
CA THR A 252 -10.88 5.24 -32.93
C THR A 252 -9.64 6.14 -32.76
N SER A 253 -9.82 7.47 -32.75
CA SER A 253 -8.73 8.46 -32.69
C SER A 253 -8.28 8.79 -31.25
N PHE A 254 -9.16 8.63 -30.27
CA PHE A 254 -8.99 8.97 -28.85
C PHE A 254 -9.31 7.77 -27.95
N LYS A 255 -8.69 6.61 -28.22
CA LYS A 255 -8.64 5.55 -27.18
C LYS A 255 -8.14 6.18 -25.87
N ARG A 256 -8.85 5.97 -24.76
CA ARG A 256 -8.57 6.61 -23.45
C ARG A 256 -7.10 6.42 -23.01
N ALA A 257 -6.51 5.26 -23.35
CA ALA A 257 -5.09 4.97 -23.14
C ALA A 257 -4.16 5.97 -23.87
N ASN A 258 -4.49 6.36 -25.10
CA ASN A 258 -3.71 7.29 -25.92
C ASN A 258 -3.86 8.74 -25.46
N PHE A 259 -5.04 9.15 -24.96
CA PHE A 259 -5.25 10.51 -24.43
C PHE A 259 -4.37 10.79 -23.21
N VAL A 260 -4.34 9.84 -22.27
CA VAL A 260 -3.50 9.94 -21.07
C VAL A 260 -2.02 9.91 -21.45
N GLU A 261 -1.60 9.01 -22.34
CA GLU A 261 -0.19 8.92 -22.75
C GLU A 261 0.28 10.15 -23.54
N ASN A 262 -0.59 10.75 -24.37
CA ASN A 262 -0.24 11.85 -25.25
C ASN A 262 -0.35 13.24 -24.61
N ILE A 263 -1.11 13.45 -23.53
CA ILE A 263 -1.19 14.74 -22.82
C ILE A 263 -0.40 14.74 -21.52
N ARG A 264 -0.51 13.67 -20.71
CA ARG A 264 0.12 13.61 -19.38
C ARG A 264 1.64 13.60 -19.47
N ARG A 265 2.21 12.83 -20.40
CA ARG A 265 3.67 12.72 -20.56
C ARG A 265 4.34 14.04 -20.97
N PRO A 266 3.84 14.80 -21.96
CA PRO A 266 4.38 16.13 -22.26
C PRO A 266 4.25 17.11 -21.11
N VAL A 267 3.10 17.14 -20.42
CA VAL A 267 2.92 18.01 -19.25
C VAL A 267 3.96 17.69 -18.18
N TYR A 268 4.17 16.39 -17.88
CA TYR A 268 5.20 15.97 -16.93
C TYR A 268 6.61 16.27 -17.44
N ALA A 269 6.88 16.15 -18.74
CA ALA A 269 8.16 16.52 -19.33
C ALA A 269 8.44 18.03 -19.18
N ILE A 270 7.43 18.89 -19.35
CA ILE A 270 7.53 20.34 -19.11
C ILE A 270 7.83 20.62 -17.64
N TYR A 271 7.06 20.04 -16.71
CA TYR A 271 7.30 20.20 -15.27
C TYR A 271 8.67 19.66 -14.85
N ASN A 272 9.12 18.55 -15.43
CA ASN A 272 10.44 17.98 -15.18
C ASN A 272 11.57 18.88 -15.72
N ALA A 273 11.41 19.45 -16.91
CA ALA A 273 12.37 20.42 -17.45
C ALA A 273 12.42 21.68 -16.58
N TYR A 274 11.27 22.18 -16.14
CA TYR A 274 11.19 23.31 -15.22
C TYR A 274 11.81 22.98 -13.86
N TYR A 275 11.53 21.80 -13.31
CA TYR A 275 12.16 21.32 -12.08
C TYR A 275 13.68 21.24 -12.20
N LYS A 276 14.21 20.69 -13.30
CA LYS A 276 15.67 20.67 -13.56
C LYS A 276 16.28 22.07 -13.65
N LEU A 277 15.56 23.05 -14.20
CA LEU A 277 15.98 24.45 -14.18
C LEU A 277 16.03 25.01 -12.75
N LEU A 278 15.04 24.68 -11.92
CA LEU A 278 15.01 25.07 -10.51
C LEU A 278 16.14 24.40 -9.71
N CYS A 279 16.46 23.14 -9.99
CA CYS A 279 17.55 22.42 -9.34
C CYS A 279 18.96 23.00 -9.61
N LYS A 280 19.10 23.91 -10.58
CA LYS A 280 20.35 24.66 -10.77
C LYS A 280 20.62 25.66 -9.65
N LYS A 281 19.58 26.02 -8.87
CA LYS A 281 19.73 26.83 -7.67
C LYS A 281 20.01 25.93 -6.48
N GLU A 282 20.73 26.47 -5.51
CA GLU A 282 20.93 25.80 -4.23
C GLU A 282 19.60 25.60 -3.50
N VAL A 283 19.54 24.53 -2.74
CA VAL A 283 18.43 24.24 -1.83
C VAL A 283 18.50 25.24 -0.67
N VAL A 284 17.35 25.72 -0.21
CA VAL A 284 17.26 26.58 0.97
C VAL A 284 17.52 25.71 2.21
N PRO A 285 18.65 25.87 2.93
CA PRO A 285 19.11 24.89 3.91
C PRO A 285 18.15 24.68 5.07
N ASN A 286 17.46 25.73 5.51
CA ASN A 286 16.53 25.75 6.62
C ASN A 286 15.06 25.59 6.22
N ARG A 287 14.77 25.22 4.96
CA ARG A 287 13.38 25.08 4.47
C ARG A 287 12.84 23.68 4.71
N VAL A 288 11.71 23.61 5.42
CA VAL A 288 10.95 22.39 5.70
C VAL A 288 9.57 22.50 5.05
N THR A 289 9.19 21.53 4.23
CA THR A 289 7.89 21.53 3.54
C THR A 289 7.01 20.36 3.95
N PHE A 290 5.81 20.66 4.43
CA PHE A 290 4.76 19.67 4.70
C PHE A 290 3.83 19.55 3.49
N MET A 291 3.64 18.32 3.01
CA MET A 291 2.79 18.00 1.87
C MET A 291 1.79 16.91 2.24
N SER A 292 0.49 17.18 2.08
CA SER A 292 -0.58 16.20 2.30
C SER A 292 -1.62 16.31 1.20
N GLY A 293 -2.07 15.16 0.70
CA GLY A 293 -3.19 15.04 -0.24
C GLY A 293 -4.48 14.58 0.45
N ARG A 294 -4.50 14.54 1.79
CA ARG A 294 -5.64 14.05 2.58
C ARG A 294 -6.47 15.15 3.24
N ARG A 295 -5.85 16.29 3.54
CA ARG A 295 -6.43 17.35 4.39
C ARG A 295 -6.06 18.72 3.84
N ASP A 296 -6.93 19.70 4.01
CA ASP A 296 -6.67 21.10 3.66
C ASP A 296 -5.86 21.85 4.74
N THR A 297 -5.82 21.30 5.95
CA THR A 297 -5.08 21.80 7.11
C THR A 297 -4.04 20.78 7.57
N LEU A 298 -3.07 21.27 8.35
CA LEU A 298 -2.10 20.39 8.99
C LEU A 298 -2.83 19.59 10.08
N GLY A 299 -2.59 18.28 10.13
CA GLY A 299 -3.21 17.38 11.10
C GLY A 299 -2.48 16.05 11.16
N GLY A 300 -2.83 15.21 12.14
CA GLY A 300 -2.20 13.90 12.33
C GLY A 300 -0.69 14.01 12.63
N ASN A 301 0.11 13.02 12.26
CA ASN A 301 1.55 13.00 12.54
C ASN A 301 2.30 14.29 12.16
N PRO A 302 2.08 14.90 10.96
CA PRO A 302 2.69 16.18 10.59
C PRO A 302 2.50 17.31 11.60
N GLU A 303 1.32 17.46 12.17
CA GLU A 303 1.00 18.54 13.10
C GLU A 303 1.75 18.41 14.41
N PHE A 304 1.77 17.19 14.98
CA PHE A 304 2.50 16.90 16.21
C PHE A 304 3.99 17.21 16.07
N VAL A 305 4.58 16.87 14.93
CA VAL A 305 5.98 17.18 14.63
C VAL A 305 6.20 18.68 14.44
N TYR A 306 5.34 19.34 13.67
CA TYR A 306 5.42 20.79 13.44
C TYR A 306 5.35 21.57 14.76
N ASN A 307 4.45 21.20 15.67
CA ASN A 307 4.29 21.86 16.96
C ASN A 307 5.55 21.81 17.86
N GLN A 308 6.49 20.87 17.61
CA GLN A 308 7.75 20.79 18.35
C GLN A 308 8.80 21.83 17.90
N ILE A 309 8.67 22.37 16.68
CA ILE A 309 9.70 23.22 16.05
C ILE A 309 9.15 24.51 15.43
N LYS A 310 7.83 24.72 15.45
CA LYS A 310 7.16 25.87 14.82
C LYS A 310 7.63 27.24 15.32
N ASP A 311 8.08 27.31 16.57
CA ASP A 311 8.49 28.56 17.23
C ASP A 311 9.94 28.94 16.93
N ASP A 312 10.70 28.10 16.20
CA ASP A 312 12.05 28.44 15.76
C ASP A 312 11.99 29.42 14.57
N PRO A 313 12.39 30.70 14.76
CA PRO A 313 12.33 31.71 13.70
C PRO A 313 13.33 31.45 12.56
N ASN A 314 14.28 30.53 12.75
CA ASN A 314 15.29 30.19 11.77
C ASN A 314 14.80 29.14 10.77
N ILE A 315 13.61 28.58 10.91
CA ILE A 315 13.09 27.55 10.01
C ILE A 315 12.08 28.16 9.03
N ASP A 316 12.31 27.96 7.73
CA ASP A 316 11.38 28.38 6.68
C ASP A 316 10.35 27.27 6.41
N PHE A 317 9.19 27.39 7.05
CA PHE A 317 8.08 26.45 6.88
C PHE A 317 7.25 26.73 5.63
N GLN A 318 7.03 25.69 4.83
CA GLN A 318 6.20 25.73 3.63
C GLN A 318 5.16 24.62 3.65
N PHE A 319 4.01 24.89 3.03
CA PHE A 319 2.87 23.96 3.04
C PHE A 319 2.29 23.76 1.64
N LEU A 320 1.95 22.51 1.33
CA LEU A 320 1.14 22.11 0.17
C LEU A 320 0.12 21.06 0.60
N LEU A 321 -1.03 21.54 1.07
CA LEU A 321 -2.09 20.74 1.66
C LEU A 321 -3.35 20.87 0.79
N PHE A 322 -4.03 19.74 0.54
CA PHE A 322 -5.34 19.70 -0.10
C PHE A 322 -6.06 18.38 0.23
N SER A 323 -7.38 18.41 0.36
CA SER A 323 -8.23 17.22 0.56
C SER A 323 -8.92 16.74 -0.72
N ASP A 324 -9.05 17.62 -1.73
CA ASP A 324 -9.69 17.28 -3.01
C ASP A 324 -8.96 16.12 -3.71
N PRO A 325 -9.64 15.00 -4.06
CA PRO A 325 -9.04 13.89 -4.80
C PRO A 325 -8.40 14.31 -6.14
N ASN A 326 -8.92 15.38 -6.76
CA ASN A 326 -8.37 15.94 -8.00
C ASN A 326 -7.22 16.94 -7.76
N GLY A 327 -6.89 17.25 -6.51
CA GLY A 327 -5.86 18.21 -6.12
C GLY A 327 -4.49 17.90 -6.72
N HIS A 328 -4.14 16.62 -6.87
CA HIS A 328 -2.90 16.20 -7.53
C HIS A 328 -2.85 16.56 -9.03
N TYR A 329 -3.98 16.79 -9.68
CA TYR A 329 -4.06 17.09 -11.12
C TYR A 329 -4.20 18.58 -11.42
N LYS A 330 -4.40 19.42 -10.40
CA LYS A 330 -4.51 20.88 -10.57
C LYS A 330 -3.14 21.47 -10.93
N ALA A 331 -3.09 22.24 -12.01
CA ALA A 331 -1.86 22.90 -12.48
C ALA A 331 -1.21 23.78 -11.39
N LYS A 332 -2.03 24.50 -10.60
CA LYS A 332 -1.57 25.29 -9.44
C LYS A 332 -0.75 24.44 -8.45
N ASN A 333 -1.25 23.25 -8.12
CA ASN A 333 -0.61 22.35 -7.16
C ASN A 333 0.63 21.69 -7.76
N MET A 334 0.58 21.26 -9.03
CA MET A 334 1.75 20.73 -9.74
C MET A 334 2.89 21.75 -9.80
N PHE A 335 2.58 23.01 -10.13
CA PHE A 335 3.55 24.09 -10.20
C PHE A 335 4.13 24.45 -8.83
N ARG A 336 3.30 24.54 -7.80
CA ARG A 336 3.75 24.77 -6.41
C ARG A 336 4.61 23.61 -5.92
N PHE A 337 4.23 22.37 -6.23
CA PHE A 337 4.98 21.17 -5.90
C PHE A 337 6.40 21.21 -6.46
N VAL A 338 6.61 21.40 -7.76
CA VAL A 338 7.98 21.40 -8.32
C VAL A 338 8.85 22.53 -7.77
N LYS A 339 8.26 23.69 -7.44
CA LYS A 339 8.99 24.78 -6.78
C LYS A 339 9.46 24.40 -5.38
N LEU A 340 8.54 23.92 -4.55
CA LEU A 340 8.85 23.52 -3.18
C LEU A 340 9.84 22.34 -3.19
N TYR A 341 9.53 21.29 -3.94
CA TYR A 341 10.34 20.09 -4.00
C TYR A 341 11.78 20.31 -4.52
N ALA A 342 12.00 21.31 -5.38
CA ALA A 342 13.35 21.66 -5.85
C ALA A 342 14.16 22.51 -4.85
N SER A 343 13.48 23.19 -3.92
CA SER A 343 14.08 24.23 -3.08
C SER A 343 14.11 23.91 -1.58
N SER A 344 13.38 22.90 -1.11
CA SER A 344 13.29 22.55 0.31
C SER A 344 14.36 21.54 0.70
N LYS A 345 15.02 21.74 1.85
CA LYS A 345 15.99 20.76 2.38
C LYS A 345 15.29 19.51 2.88
N VAL A 346 14.18 19.68 3.59
CA VAL A 346 13.35 18.59 4.11
C VAL A 346 11.94 18.68 3.54
N VAL A 347 11.43 17.56 3.03
CA VAL A 347 10.05 17.43 2.53
C VAL A 347 9.39 16.30 3.29
N ILE A 348 8.21 16.55 3.82
CA ILE A 348 7.47 15.65 4.70
C ILE A 348 6.14 15.30 4.03
N VAL A 349 5.83 14.00 3.99
CA VAL A 349 4.55 13.47 3.54
C VAL A 349 3.97 12.53 4.60
N ASP A 350 2.65 12.38 4.63
CA ASP A 350 1.88 11.56 5.59
C ASP A 350 1.12 10.41 4.94
N ASP A 351 1.12 10.33 3.61
CA ASP A 351 0.45 9.29 2.83
C ASP A 351 1.06 9.18 1.42
N TYR A 352 0.44 8.40 0.54
CA TYR A 352 0.72 8.37 -0.88
C TYR A 352 0.50 9.76 -1.52
N PHE A 353 1.61 10.44 -1.83
CA PHE A 353 1.58 11.76 -2.47
C PHE A 353 1.95 11.66 -3.97
N ARG A 354 0.93 11.51 -4.85
CA ARG A 354 1.10 11.24 -6.30
C ARG A 354 2.03 12.20 -7.04
N LEU A 355 2.16 13.44 -6.57
CA LEU A 355 2.99 14.45 -7.25
C LEU A 355 4.47 14.11 -7.21
N LEU A 356 4.93 13.34 -6.22
CA LEU A 356 6.32 12.88 -6.13
C LEU A 356 6.77 12.12 -7.39
N ASN A 357 5.85 11.39 -8.02
CA ASN A 357 6.11 10.60 -9.22
C ASN A 357 6.31 11.45 -10.49
N MET A 358 6.17 12.78 -10.42
CA MET A 358 6.31 13.65 -11.59
C MET A 358 7.76 13.96 -11.95
N VAL A 359 8.66 13.99 -10.96
CA VAL A 359 10.04 14.47 -11.13
C VAL A 359 11.00 13.64 -10.30
N ASP A 360 12.28 13.73 -10.63
CA ASP A 360 13.31 12.96 -9.96
C ASP A 360 13.81 13.72 -8.72
N LYS A 361 13.68 13.14 -7.52
CA LYS A 361 14.23 13.74 -6.29
C LYS A 361 15.72 14.04 -6.49
N ARG A 362 16.15 15.26 -6.20
CA ARG A 362 17.57 15.63 -6.20
C ARG A 362 18.22 15.13 -4.89
N PRO A 363 19.51 14.74 -4.89
CA PRO A 363 20.15 14.14 -3.71
C PRO A 363 20.11 14.99 -2.44
N GLU A 364 20.12 16.31 -2.58
CA GLU A 364 20.19 17.28 -1.48
C GLU A 364 18.86 17.41 -0.71
N VAL A 365 17.75 16.93 -1.28
CA VAL A 365 16.43 16.93 -0.63
C VAL A 365 16.24 15.65 0.17
N LYS A 366 15.96 15.80 1.46
CA LYS A 366 15.57 14.70 2.35
C LYS A 366 14.04 14.57 2.37
N LEU A 367 13.52 13.47 1.82
CA LEU A 367 12.10 13.15 1.77
C LEU A 367 11.75 12.16 2.88
N MET A 368 10.91 12.60 3.81
CA MET A 368 10.49 11.85 4.99
C MET A 368 9.02 11.47 4.90
N GLN A 369 8.71 10.20 5.19
CA GLN A 369 7.36 9.64 5.25
C GLN A 369 6.96 9.42 6.71
N LEU A 370 5.96 10.16 7.18
CA LEU A 370 5.40 10.02 8.53
C LEU A 370 4.30 8.97 8.63
N TRP A 371 3.70 8.62 7.49
CA TRP A 371 2.54 7.75 7.37
C TRP A 371 1.36 8.17 8.25
N HIS A 372 0.24 7.45 8.14
CA HIS A 372 -0.98 7.73 8.91
C HIS A 372 -1.32 6.61 9.91
N ALA A 373 -0.98 5.36 9.58
CA ALA A 373 -1.27 4.20 10.42
C ALA A 373 -0.23 4.03 11.53
N CYS A 374 -0.68 3.50 12.68
CA CYS A 374 0.18 3.27 13.83
C CYS A 374 1.01 1.98 13.69
N GLY A 375 0.45 0.92 13.10
CA GLY A 375 1.13 -0.36 12.91
C GLY A 375 0.88 -0.99 11.53
N ALA A 376 1.39 -2.20 11.33
CA ALA A 376 1.28 -2.97 10.08
C ALA A 376 0.29 -4.13 10.24
N PHE A 377 -1.01 -3.85 10.19
CA PHE A 377 -2.05 -4.91 10.26
C PHE A 377 -2.22 -5.60 8.89
N LYS A 378 -2.58 -4.81 7.87
CA LYS A 378 -2.91 -5.27 6.50
C LYS A 378 -1.74 -5.01 5.56
N THR A 379 -1.54 -5.91 4.59
CA THR A 379 -0.55 -5.72 3.52
C THR A 379 -0.85 -4.47 2.69
N PHE A 380 0.18 -3.71 2.34
CA PHE A 380 0.07 -2.52 1.49
C PHE A 380 1.28 -2.39 0.55
N GLY A 381 1.18 -1.49 -0.43
CA GLY A 381 2.27 -1.20 -1.35
C GLY A 381 2.86 -2.45 -2.01
N PHE A 382 4.19 -2.56 -2.04
CA PHE A 382 4.90 -3.64 -2.72
C PHE A 382 4.78 -5.01 -2.08
N THR A 383 4.32 -5.13 -0.82
CA THR A 383 3.92 -6.44 -0.27
C THR A 383 2.75 -7.05 -1.06
N ARG A 384 1.98 -6.23 -1.78
CA ARG A 384 0.90 -6.68 -2.68
C ARG A 384 1.35 -6.82 -4.14
N LEU A 385 2.65 -6.82 -4.43
CA LEU A 385 3.16 -7.07 -5.77
C LEU A 385 2.62 -8.42 -6.29
N GLY A 386 2.15 -8.45 -7.53
CA GLY A 386 1.55 -9.64 -8.13
C GLY A 386 0.08 -9.93 -7.74
N LYS A 387 -0.56 -9.01 -7.00
CA LYS A 387 -1.96 -9.14 -6.57
C LYS A 387 -2.83 -8.06 -7.20
N ALA A 388 -4.12 -8.34 -7.37
CA ALA A 388 -5.10 -7.37 -7.82
C ALA A 388 -5.11 -6.11 -6.91
N GLY A 389 -5.06 -4.93 -7.55
CA GLY A 389 -4.97 -3.63 -6.87
C GLY A 389 -3.59 -3.31 -6.26
N GLY A 390 -2.61 -4.21 -6.38
CA GLY A 390 -1.22 -3.96 -5.99
C GLY A 390 -0.46 -3.10 -7.02
N PRO A 391 0.67 -2.50 -6.62
CA PRO A 391 1.52 -1.74 -7.52
C PRO A 391 2.23 -2.64 -8.52
N LYS A 392 2.61 -2.07 -9.67
CA LYS A 392 3.54 -2.72 -10.58
C LYS A 392 4.96 -2.53 -10.08
N GLN A 393 5.86 -3.47 -10.36
CA GLN A 393 7.28 -3.32 -10.00
C GLN A 393 7.93 -2.05 -10.59
N THR A 394 7.44 -1.60 -11.75
CA THR A 394 7.89 -0.40 -12.45
C THR A 394 7.34 0.90 -11.85
N ASP A 395 6.40 0.84 -10.90
CA ASP A 395 5.82 2.04 -10.32
C ASP A 395 6.81 2.71 -9.36
N PRO A 396 7.02 4.03 -9.45
CA PRO A 396 7.91 4.75 -8.53
C PRO A 396 7.39 4.81 -7.09
N ASN A 397 6.06 4.85 -6.89
CA ASN A 397 5.34 4.81 -5.61
C ASN A 397 6.11 5.39 -4.40
N HIS A 398 6.25 4.62 -3.32
CA HIS A 398 6.85 4.99 -2.04
C HIS A 398 8.38 4.89 -2.02
N ARG A 399 9.01 4.47 -3.13
CA ARG A 399 10.39 3.97 -3.17
C ARG A 399 11.47 5.06 -3.09
N MET A 400 11.04 6.31 -2.93
CA MET A 400 11.88 7.50 -3.01
C MET A 400 12.10 8.19 -1.67
N TYR A 401 11.51 7.65 -0.60
CA TYR A 401 11.72 8.15 0.75
C TYR A 401 13.18 7.90 1.18
N ASP A 402 13.78 8.90 1.80
CA ASP A 402 15.06 8.74 2.48
C ASP A 402 14.86 8.18 3.88
N VAL A 403 13.73 8.54 4.52
CA VAL A 403 13.33 8.04 5.84
C VAL A 403 11.83 7.78 5.84
N ALA A 404 11.41 6.68 6.43
CA ALA A 404 10.05 6.42 6.87
C ALA A 404 10.06 6.09 8.36
N ILE A 405 9.03 6.51 9.10
CA ILE A 405 8.94 6.19 10.54
C ILE A 405 7.95 5.06 10.80
N VAL A 406 8.18 4.35 11.90
CA VAL A 406 7.30 3.29 12.41
C VAL A 406 7.24 3.30 13.94
N SER A 407 6.24 2.61 14.49
CA SER A 407 6.04 2.51 15.95
C SER A 407 7.09 1.65 16.67
N SER A 408 7.59 0.59 16.01
CA SER A 408 8.61 -0.31 16.54
C SER A 408 9.49 -0.94 15.45
N ALA A 409 10.65 -1.43 15.86
CA ALA A 409 11.57 -2.17 15.00
C ALA A 409 10.94 -3.47 14.44
N GLU A 410 10.04 -4.10 15.20
CA GLU A 410 9.30 -5.30 14.80
C GLU A 410 8.58 -5.13 13.45
N ILE A 411 7.96 -3.97 13.22
CA ILE A 411 7.20 -3.71 12.00
C ILE A 411 8.01 -2.99 10.91
N ALA A 412 9.24 -2.58 11.19
CA ALA A 412 10.08 -1.85 10.24
C ALA A 412 10.27 -2.62 8.93
N LYS A 413 10.50 -3.94 9.01
CA LYS A 413 10.63 -4.83 7.85
C LYS A 413 9.40 -4.83 6.94
N HIS A 414 8.20 -4.77 7.51
CA HIS A 414 6.93 -4.78 6.78
C HIS A 414 6.73 -3.46 6.03
N TYR A 415 7.12 -2.34 6.65
CA TYR A 415 7.10 -1.02 6.03
C TYR A 415 8.20 -0.88 4.97
N ALA A 416 9.39 -1.42 5.19
CA ALA A 416 10.46 -1.45 4.20
C ALA A 416 10.02 -2.21 2.94
N GLU A 417 9.44 -3.40 3.12
CA GLU A 417 8.85 -4.19 2.04
C GLU A 417 7.71 -3.44 1.34
N GLY A 418 6.71 -2.95 2.09
CA GLY A 418 5.55 -2.24 1.55
C GLY A 418 5.92 -0.97 0.77
N PHE A 419 6.93 -0.23 1.22
CA PHE A 419 7.40 0.97 0.53
C PHE A 419 8.46 0.70 -0.55
N GLY A 420 9.06 -0.49 -0.58
CA GLY A 420 10.18 -0.83 -1.46
C GLY A 420 11.46 -0.07 -1.11
N LEU A 421 11.69 0.12 0.19
CA LEU A 421 12.87 0.78 0.79
C LEU A 421 13.86 -0.25 1.33
N SER A 422 15.07 0.21 1.63
CA SER A 422 15.99 -0.53 2.49
C SER A 422 15.60 -0.33 3.96
N ASP A 423 15.96 -1.31 4.77
CA ASP A 423 15.61 -1.40 6.19
C ASP A 423 16.11 -0.23 7.01
N ASP A 424 17.35 0.18 6.74
CA ASP A 424 18.02 1.31 7.40
C ASP A 424 17.28 2.64 7.21
N LYS A 425 16.39 2.71 6.21
CA LYS A 425 15.55 3.88 5.95
C LYS A 425 14.24 3.86 6.73
N VAL A 426 13.92 2.79 7.42
CA VAL A 426 12.68 2.66 8.19
C VAL A 426 13.01 2.68 9.68
N LEU A 427 12.75 3.82 10.31
CA LEU A 427 13.21 4.12 11.66
C LEU A 427 12.10 3.94 12.68
N ALA A 428 12.36 3.18 13.74
CA ALA A 428 11.48 3.04 14.89
C ALA A 428 11.57 4.30 15.77
N THR A 429 10.80 5.33 15.41
CA THR A 429 10.79 6.60 16.14
C THR A 429 9.52 6.78 16.95
N GLY A 430 8.68 5.75 17.10
CA GLY A 430 7.31 5.92 17.57
C GLY A 430 6.46 6.72 16.57
N ILE A 431 5.18 6.93 16.91
CA ILE A 431 4.21 7.62 16.06
C ILE A 431 3.85 8.96 16.70
N PRO A 432 4.13 10.12 16.07
CA PRO A 432 3.96 11.43 16.71
C PRO A 432 2.57 11.68 17.32
N ARG A 433 1.49 11.28 16.64
CA ARG A 433 0.12 11.50 17.15
C ARG A 433 -0.24 10.64 18.38
N THR A 434 0.58 9.64 18.74
CA THR A 434 0.31 8.80 19.91
C THR A 434 0.88 9.39 21.20
N ASP A 435 1.63 10.50 21.13
CA ASP A 435 2.17 11.16 22.32
C ASP A 435 1.06 11.60 23.29
N ILE A 436 -0.15 11.91 22.79
CA ILE A 436 -1.32 12.26 23.60
C ILE A 436 -1.71 11.18 24.62
N PHE A 437 -1.46 9.91 24.31
CA PHE A 437 -1.81 8.80 25.21
C PHE A 437 -0.90 8.74 26.44
N MET A 438 0.21 9.48 26.43
CA MET A 438 1.13 9.64 27.55
C MET A 438 1.00 11.01 28.23
N ASP A 439 -0.02 11.79 27.87
CA ASP A 439 -0.31 13.12 28.43
C ASP A 439 -1.55 13.08 29.34
N PRO A 440 -1.36 13.06 30.68
CA PRO A 440 -2.49 13.04 31.62
C PRO A 440 -3.38 14.28 31.54
N GLN A 441 -2.82 15.45 31.17
CA GLN A 441 -3.60 16.68 31.08
C GLN A 441 -4.51 16.65 29.85
N TYR A 442 -4.00 16.15 28.73
CA TYR A 442 -4.80 15.92 27.53
C TYR A 442 -5.94 14.93 27.83
N ALA A 443 -5.61 13.78 28.45
CA ALA A 443 -6.60 12.77 28.83
C ALA A 443 -7.74 13.37 29.68
N GLN A 444 -7.39 14.13 30.73
CA GLN A 444 -8.39 14.78 31.59
C GLN A 444 -9.26 15.78 30.82
N THR A 445 -8.65 16.58 29.93
CA THR A 445 -9.37 17.57 29.11
C THR A 445 -10.39 16.90 28.19
N VAL A 446 -10.01 15.80 27.54
CA VAL A 446 -10.89 15.02 26.67
C VAL A 446 -12.03 14.38 27.46
N GLN A 447 -11.73 13.76 28.60
CA GLN A 447 -12.74 13.15 29.47
C GLN A 447 -13.74 14.19 29.99
N ASP A 448 -13.27 15.33 30.49
CA ASP A 448 -14.13 16.40 30.98
C ASP A 448 -15.02 16.97 29.87
N GLY A 449 -14.46 17.17 28.67
CA GLY A 449 -15.21 17.61 27.49
C GLY A 449 -16.29 16.61 27.08
N PHE A 450 -15.96 15.32 27.07
CA PHE A 450 -16.91 14.25 26.74
C PHE A 450 -18.06 14.20 27.74
N TYR A 451 -17.79 14.18 29.05
CA TYR A 451 -18.84 14.10 30.07
C TYR A 451 -19.59 15.42 30.26
N ALA A 452 -19.04 16.56 29.83
CA ALA A 452 -19.81 17.80 29.73
C ALA A 452 -20.84 17.74 28.60
N LYS A 453 -20.50 17.11 27.47
CA LYS A 453 -21.40 16.90 26.32
C LYS A 453 -22.42 15.79 26.57
N TYR A 454 -22.02 14.73 27.28
CA TYR A 454 -22.82 13.54 27.55
C TYR A 454 -22.86 13.20 29.07
N PRO A 455 -23.44 14.08 29.90
CA PRO A 455 -23.44 13.91 31.35
C PRO A 455 -24.15 12.62 31.82
N GLN A 456 -25.11 12.12 31.04
CA GLN A 456 -25.84 10.89 31.32
C GLN A 456 -24.97 9.62 31.26
N LEU A 457 -23.75 9.71 30.74
CA LEU A 457 -22.83 8.57 30.61
C LEU A 457 -21.77 8.51 31.71
N ARG A 458 -21.73 9.46 32.66
CA ARG A 458 -20.63 9.61 33.63
C ARG A 458 -20.41 8.42 34.56
N ASP A 459 -21.51 7.76 34.96
CA ASP A 459 -21.47 6.59 35.86
C ASP A 459 -21.72 5.28 35.09
N LYS A 460 -21.50 5.28 33.78
CA LYS A 460 -21.73 4.13 32.92
C LYS A 460 -20.41 3.53 32.45
N ARG A 461 -20.38 2.20 32.32
CA ARG A 461 -19.33 1.48 31.60
C ARG A 461 -19.48 1.75 30.11
N ILE A 462 -18.46 2.34 29.49
CA ILE A 462 -18.46 2.73 28.09
C ILE A 462 -17.86 1.62 27.23
N ILE A 463 -18.67 1.08 26.34
CA ILE A 463 -18.25 0.16 25.28
C ILE A 463 -18.17 0.93 23.97
N LEU A 464 -17.00 0.94 23.33
CA LEU A 464 -16.83 1.50 21.99
C LEU A 464 -16.89 0.39 20.95
N PHE A 465 -17.87 0.47 20.05
CA PHE A 465 -17.97 -0.41 18.88
C PHE A 465 -17.46 0.33 17.64
N ALA A 466 -16.28 -0.09 17.16
CA ALA A 466 -15.58 0.54 16.04
C ALA A 466 -15.17 -0.51 14.98
N PRO A 467 -16.12 -0.99 14.16
CA PRO A 467 -15.84 -2.01 13.14
C PRO A 467 -15.16 -1.42 11.89
N THR A 468 -14.53 -2.29 11.10
CA THR A 468 -13.94 -1.96 9.81
C THR A 468 -15.02 -1.95 8.72
N PHE A 469 -14.96 -1.00 7.78
CA PHE A 469 -15.81 -1.07 6.59
C PHE A 469 -15.47 -2.29 5.71
N ARG A 470 -16.46 -2.78 4.97
CA ARG A 470 -16.34 -3.78 3.90
C ARG A 470 -16.35 -3.10 2.54
N GLY A 471 -15.66 -3.68 1.57
CA GLY A 471 -15.50 -3.10 0.22
C GLY A 471 -14.05 -2.86 -0.18
N ASN A 472 -13.86 -2.27 -1.37
CA ASN A 472 -12.54 -2.08 -2.01
C ASN A 472 -11.98 -0.66 -1.85
N GLY A 473 -12.77 0.28 -1.29
CA GLY A 473 -12.35 1.65 -1.04
C GLY A 473 -13.55 2.54 -0.70
N GLN A 474 -13.32 3.86 -0.67
CA GLN A 474 -14.32 4.86 -0.27
C GLN A 474 -15.67 4.73 -1.00
N MET A 475 -15.67 4.41 -2.30
CA MET A 475 -16.90 4.35 -3.11
C MET A 475 -17.76 3.10 -2.88
N SER A 476 -17.22 2.07 -2.21
CA SER A 476 -17.94 0.82 -1.95
C SER A 476 -17.86 0.41 -0.48
N ALA A 477 -17.58 1.38 0.40
CA ALA A 477 -17.47 1.16 1.84
C ALA A 477 -18.86 1.01 2.45
N TYR A 478 -19.09 -0.06 3.20
CA TYR A 478 -20.32 -0.30 3.96
C TYR A 478 -20.04 -1.11 5.22
N TYR A 479 -20.97 -1.20 6.16
CA TYR A 479 -20.94 -2.19 7.23
C TYR A 479 -22.21 -3.07 7.13
N PRO A 480 -22.13 -4.41 7.25
CA PRO A 480 -23.31 -5.26 7.10
C PRO A 480 -24.33 -4.97 8.20
N ALA A 481 -25.54 -4.53 7.81
CA ALA A 481 -26.58 -4.12 8.76
C ALA A 481 -27.02 -5.27 9.70
N ASP A 482 -27.08 -6.49 9.17
CA ASP A 482 -27.51 -7.68 9.92
C ASP A 482 -26.38 -8.30 10.76
N ALA A 483 -25.20 -7.69 10.81
CA ALA A 483 -24.11 -8.21 11.63
C ALA A 483 -24.22 -7.78 13.09
N PHE A 484 -24.86 -6.66 13.41
CA PHE A 484 -24.89 -6.15 14.78
C PHE A 484 -26.25 -5.52 15.11
N HIS A 485 -26.99 -6.15 16.02
CA HIS A 485 -28.32 -5.74 16.46
C HIS A 485 -28.22 -5.02 17.81
N VAL A 486 -28.36 -3.69 17.78
CA VAL A 486 -28.17 -2.81 18.94
C VAL A 486 -29.16 -3.11 20.06
N ASP A 487 -30.41 -3.41 19.73
CA ASP A 487 -31.46 -3.79 20.68
C ASP A 487 -31.10 -5.06 21.45
N GLU A 488 -30.82 -6.15 20.73
CA GLU A 488 -30.44 -7.43 21.33
C GLU A 488 -29.16 -7.31 22.17
N PHE A 489 -28.18 -6.53 21.69
CA PHE A 489 -26.93 -6.28 22.40
C PHE A 489 -27.16 -5.53 23.72
N MET A 490 -27.97 -4.47 23.69
CA MET A 490 -28.24 -3.66 24.89
C MET A 490 -29.19 -4.36 25.87
N GLU A 491 -30.09 -5.23 25.40
CA GLU A 491 -30.96 -6.05 26.25
C GLU A 491 -30.17 -7.08 27.06
N ALA A 492 -29.13 -7.67 26.46
CA ALA A 492 -28.27 -8.65 27.12
C ALA A 492 -27.31 -8.04 28.17
N LEU A 493 -27.18 -6.71 28.23
CA LEU A 493 -26.20 -6.03 29.07
C LEU A 493 -26.85 -5.20 30.19
N PRO A 494 -26.18 -5.03 31.36
CA PRO A 494 -26.76 -4.30 32.47
C PRO A 494 -27.01 -2.82 32.16
N ALA A 495 -27.93 -2.19 32.91
CA ALA A 495 -28.39 -0.82 32.66
C ALA A 495 -27.30 0.27 32.81
N ASP A 496 -26.22 -0.05 33.51
CA ASP A 496 -25.03 0.79 33.68
C ASP A 496 -24.07 0.73 32.48
N THR A 497 -24.39 -0.02 31.43
CA THR A 497 -23.59 -0.06 30.20
C THR A 497 -24.08 0.95 29.19
N ALA A 498 -23.15 1.64 28.52
CA ALA A 498 -23.40 2.49 27.38
C ALA A 498 -22.58 2.06 26.16
N LEU A 499 -23.13 2.26 24.97
CA LEU A 499 -22.53 1.88 23.70
C LEU A 499 -22.27 3.13 22.86
N LEU A 500 -21.01 3.33 22.47
CA LEU A 500 -20.62 4.30 21.47
C LEU A 500 -20.39 3.56 20.15
N ILE A 501 -21.08 3.96 19.08
CA ILE A 501 -20.91 3.36 17.75
C ILE A 501 -20.10 4.31 16.88
N LYS A 502 -19.04 3.79 16.28
CA LYS A 502 -18.14 4.56 15.41
C LYS A 502 -17.92 3.83 14.09
N TYR A 503 -18.81 4.03 13.14
CA TYR A 503 -18.58 3.60 11.76
C TYR A 503 -17.57 4.50 11.06
N HIS A 504 -16.90 3.95 10.05
CA HIS A 504 -15.96 4.72 9.25
C HIS A 504 -16.71 5.85 8.51
N PRO A 505 -16.15 7.06 8.37
CA PRO A 505 -16.77 8.16 7.61
C PRO A 505 -17.07 7.86 6.12
N PHE A 506 -16.61 6.72 5.60
CA PHE A 506 -16.88 6.27 4.23
C PHE A 506 -18.13 5.40 4.14
N CYS A 507 -18.61 4.86 5.26
CA CYS A 507 -19.87 4.12 5.31
C CYS A 507 -21.02 5.14 5.25
N PRO A 508 -21.84 5.13 4.19
CA PRO A 508 -22.98 6.01 4.07
C PRO A 508 -24.13 5.56 4.99
N GLU A 509 -24.16 4.29 5.38
CA GLU A 509 -25.13 3.79 6.34
C GLU A 509 -24.79 4.24 7.77
N ARG A 510 -25.82 4.45 8.58
CA ARG A 510 -25.74 4.79 10.00
C ARG A 510 -26.48 3.73 10.82
N PRO A 511 -26.00 3.38 12.02
CA PRO A 511 -26.66 2.41 12.88
C PRO A 511 -28.08 2.86 13.24
N VAL A 512 -29.01 1.91 13.33
CA VAL A 512 -30.35 2.18 13.85
C VAL A 512 -30.30 2.09 15.36
N ILE A 513 -30.59 3.20 16.05
CA ILE A 513 -30.64 3.26 17.52
C ILE A 513 -32.10 3.11 17.97
N PRO A 514 -32.46 2.03 18.70
CA PRO A 514 -33.80 1.85 19.25
C PRO A 514 -34.17 2.96 20.24
N GLU A 515 -35.43 3.40 20.24
CA GLU A 515 -35.90 4.52 21.08
C GLU A 515 -35.62 4.30 22.57
N GLY A 516 -35.79 3.06 23.05
CA GLY A 516 -35.58 2.69 24.45
C GLY A 516 -34.13 2.74 24.94
N TYR A 517 -33.15 2.99 24.06
CA TYR A 517 -31.73 3.01 24.41
C TYR A 517 -31.02 4.32 24.06
N LYS A 518 -31.73 5.36 23.59
CA LYS A 518 -31.12 6.64 23.19
C LYS A 518 -30.39 7.39 24.32
N ASP A 519 -30.70 7.06 25.57
CA ASP A 519 -30.03 7.62 26.75
C ASP A 519 -28.61 7.04 26.96
N ARG A 520 -28.35 5.84 26.42
CA ARG A 520 -27.09 5.10 26.64
C ARG A 520 -26.46 4.51 25.38
N VAL A 521 -26.99 4.81 24.19
CA VAL A 521 -26.39 4.48 22.89
C VAL A 521 -26.19 5.74 22.08
N LEU A 522 -24.95 6.01 21.66
CA LEU A 522 -24.60 7.16 20.83
C LEU A 522 -23.96 6.73 19.52
N ASP A 523 -24.42 7.29 18.42
CA ASP A 523 -23.70 7.23 17.15
C ASP A 523 -22.73 8.41 17.05
N LEU A 524 -21.44 8.13 17.09
CA LEU A 524 -20.36 9.10 16.96
C LEU A 524 -19.61 8.94 15.63
N SER A 525 -20.23 8.30 14.64
CA SER A 525 -19.65 8.06 13.30
C SER A 525 -19.22 9.33 12.57
N ASP A 526 -19.81 10.49 12.90
CA ASP A 526 -19.47 11.80 12.34
C ASP A 526 -18.40 12.58 13.12
N GLU A 527 -18.01 12.15 14.32
CA GLU A 527 -16.94 12.81 15.09
C GLU A 527 -15.56 12.51 14.45
N ASP A 528 -14.70 13.51 14.29
CA ASP A 528 -13.50 13.34 13.46
C ASP A 528 -12.38 12.51 14.16
N GLU A 529 -12.31 12.51 15.50
CA GLU A 529 -11.20 11.94 16.26
C GLU A 529 -11.56 10.68 17.07
N LEU A 530 -11.37 9.50 16.46
CA LEU A 530 -11.48 8.19 17.14
C LEU A 530 -10.56 8.06 18.37
N ASN A 531 -9.38 8.67 18.33
CA ASN A 531 -8.39 8.57 19.42
C ASN A 531 -8.90 9.15 20.74
N ASP A 532 -9.70 10.22 20.68
CA ASP A 532 -10.22 10.88 21.88
C ASP A 532 -11.28 10.00 22.58
N LEU A 533 -12.07 9.26 21.81
CA LEU A 533 -13.05 8.31 22.36
C LEU A 533 -12.38 7.20 23.18
N LEU A 534 -11.13 6.84 22.89
CA LEU A 534 -10.42 5.81 23.64
C LEU A 534 -10.18 6.22 25.11
N PHE A 535 -10.03 7.51 25.43
CA PHE A 535 -9.82 7.96 26.82
C PHE A 535 -11.03 7.76 27.73
N VAL A 536 -12.22 7.59 27.15
CA VAL A 536 -13.47 7.33 27.90
C VAL A 536 -13.95 5.89 27.72
N THR A 537 -13.19 5.04 27.02
CA THR A 537 -13.61 3.67 26.67
C THR A 537 -13.10 2.65 27.71
N ASP A 538 -14.02 1.87 28.27
CA ASP A 538 -13.69 0.77 29.18
C ASP A 538 -13.51 -0.59 28.46
N LEU A 539 -14.12 -0.73 27.28
CA LEU A 539 -14.01 -1.93 26.44
C LEU A 539 -14.14 -1.53 24.97
N LEU A 540 -13.18 -1.96 24.14
CA LEU A 540 -13.24 -1.78 22.69
C LEU A 540 -13.74 -3.08 22.03
N ILE A 541 -14.80 -2.96 21.22
CA ILE A 541 -15.27 -4.01 20.31
C ILE A 541 -14.87 -3.59 18.89
N THR A 542 -14.05 -4.38 18.23
CA THR A 542 -13.60 -4.14 16.85
C THR A 542 -13.42 -5.45 16.09
N ASP A 543 -12.91 -5.40 14.86
CA ASP A 543 -12.68 -6.58 14.01
C ASP A 543 -11.25 -6.57 13.42
N TYR A 544 -11.06 -6.00 12.23
CA TYR A 544 -9.81 -5.96 11.48
C TYR A 544 -9.24 -4.53 11.43
N SER A 545 -9.55 -3.72 12.44
CA SER A 545 -9.18 -2.31 12.49
C SER A 545 -7.79 -2.15 13.07
N SER A 546 -7.05 -1.14 12.60
CA SER A 546 -5.76 -0.80 13.19
C SER A 546 -5.88 -0.08 14.54
N VAL A 547 -7.08 0.33 14.96
CA VAL A 547 -7.29 1.02 16.26
C VAL A 547 -6.80 0.22 17.47
N VAL A 548 -6.63 -1.10 17.31
CA VAL A 548 -6.05 -1.99 18.32
C VAL A 548 -4.67 -1.52 18.82
N PHE A 549 -3.88 -0.88 17.95
CA PHE A 549 -2.58 -0.35 18.34
C PHE A 549 -2.75 0.81 19.32
N GLU A 550 -3.58 1.80 18.97
CA GLU A 550 -3.86 2.94 19.84
C GLU A 550 -4.55 2.51 21.15
N ALA A 551 -5.54 1.62 21.09
CA ALA A 551 -6.24 1.11 22.28
C ALA A 551 -5.28 0.38 23.24
N SER A 552 -4.30 -0.36 22.70
CA SER A 552 -3.30 -1.04 23.53
C SER A 552 -2.45 -0.08 24.35
N LEU A 553 -2.22 1.16 23.89
CA LEU A 553 -1.44 2.16 24.63
C LEU A 553 -2.10 2.58 25.94
N LEU A 554 -3.43 2.51 26.00
CA LEU A 554 -4.25 2.80 27.19
C LEU A 554 -4.61 1.54 27.97
N ASP A 555 -4.06 0.38 27.61
CA ASP A 555 -4.38 -0.92 28.23
C ASP A 555 -5.89 -1.27 28.21
N ILE A 556 -6.61 -0.77 27.20
CA ILE A 556 -8.05 -1.01 27.05
C ILE A 556 -8.28 -2.49 26.69
N PRO A 557 -9.14 -3.23 27.43
CA PRO A 557 -9.60 -4.56 27.04
C PRO A 557 -10.28 -4.56 25.66
N MET A 558 -10.08 -5.62 24.89
CA MET A 558 -10.58 -5.70 23.51
C MET A 558 -11.35 -7.00 23.25
N LEU A 559 -12.43 -6.90 22.48
CA LEU A 559 -13.14 -8.02 21.87
C LEU A 559 -13.12 -7.91 20.36
N PHE A 560 -12.82 -9.02 19.69
CA PHE A 560 -12.69 -9.12 18.24
C PHE A 560 -13.92 -9.80 17.65
N TYR A 561 -14.89 -9.00 17.22
CA TYR A 561 -16.11 -9.49 16.60
C TYR A 561 -15.90 -9.82 15.12
N ALA A 562 -15.39 -11.02 14.86
CA ALA A 562 -14.91 -11.47 13.56
C ALA A 562 -15.89 -12.46 12.88
N PHE A 563 -17.18 -12.11 12.83
CA PHE A 563 -18.25 -12.95 12.27
C PHE A 563 -18.03 -13.40 10.83
N ASP A 564 -17.20 -12.68 10.07
CA ASP A 564 -16.87 -12.94 8.67
C ASP A 564 -15.37 -13.19 8.41
N LEU A 565 -14.63 -13.70 9.41
CA LEU A 565 -13.18 -13.86 9.35
C LEU A 565 -12.71 -14.57 8.08
N PHE A 566 -13.29 -15.74 7.77
CA PHE A 566 -12.92 -16.56 6.62
C PHE A 566 -13.12 -15.82 5.28
N ASP A 567 -14.23 -15.08 5.16
CA ASP A 567 -14.50 -14.26 3.98
C ASP A 567 -13.57 -13.05 3.90
N TYR A 568 -13.18 -12.48 5.05
CA TYR A 568 -12.31 -11.33 5.12
C TYR A 568 -10.86 -11.67 4.75
N ILE A 569 -10.29 -12.72 5.34
CA ILE A 569 -8.92 -13.18 5.08
C ILE A 569 -8.73 -13.62 3.62
N SER A 570 -9.78 -14.16 2.97
CA SER A 570 -9.72 -14.56 1.56
C SER A 570 -9.53 -13.37 0.60
N LYS A 571 -9.98 -12.17 1.02
CA LYS A 571 -9.96 -10.94 0.21
C LYS A 571 -8.82 -10.01 0.59
N ARG A 572 -8.39 -10.02 1.85
CA ARG A 572 -7.40 -9.11 2.43
C ARG A 572 -6.29 -9.92 3.10
N ASP A 573 -5.08 -9.69 2.63
CA ASP A 573 -3.90 -10.36 3.17
C ASP A 573 -3.30 -9.52 4.31
N PHE A 574 -2.91 -10.21 5.39
CA PHE A 574 -2.41 -9.63 6.64
C PHE A 574 -0.89 -9.82 6.75
N TYR A 575 -0.21 -9.05 7.60
CA TYR A 575 1.21 -9.31 7.89
C TYR A 575 1.38 -10.46 8.88
N TYR A 576 0.47 -10.57 9.82
CA TYR A 576 0.44 -11.61 10.84
C TYR A 576 -0.79 -12.50 10.66
N ASP A 577 -0.75 -13.71 11.21
CA ASP A 577 -1.94 -14.53 11.35
C ASP A 577 -2.91 -13.86 12.33
N PHE A 578 -4.20 -13.77 11.98
CA PHE A 578 -5.15 -12.93 12.73
C PHE A 578 -5.36 -13.44 14.16
N GLU A 579 -5.52 -14.75 14.33
CA GLU A 579 -5.83 -15.36 15.62
C GLU A 579 -4.70 -15.22 16.63
N SER A 580 -3.46 -15.33 16.16
CA SER A 580 -2.26 -15.13 16.97
C SER A 580 -1.86 -13.66 17.14
N PHE A 581 -2.38 -12.76 16.32
CA PHE A 581 -2.01 -11.34 16.31
C PHE A 581 -2.83 -10.49 17.27
N VAL A 582 -4.14 -10.71 17.34
CA VAL A 582 -5.04 -9.77 18.03
C VAL A 582 -4.96 -9.88 19.56
N PRO A 583 -4.89 -8.75 20.30
CA PRO A 583 -4.70 -8.74 21.74
C PRO A 583 -6.02 -8.85 22.52
N GLY A 584 -6.83 -9.86 22.24
CA GLY A 584 -8.08 -10.08 22.96
C GLY A 584 -8.87 -11.26 22.42
N LYS A 585 -9.98 -11.57 23.08
CA LYS A 585 -10.83 -12.71 22.70
C LYS A 585 -11.52 -12.49 21.36
N ILE A 586 -11.48 -13.51 20.51
CA ILE A 586 -12.17 -13.54 19.22
C ILE A 586 -13.53 -14.21 19.40
N VAL A 587 -14.57 -13.59 18.86
CA VAL A 587 -15.95 -14.07 18.90
C VAL A 587 -16.56 -14.00 17.51
N PHE A 588 -17.36 -15.01 17.16
CA PHE A 588 -17.93 -15.16 15.81
C PHE A 588 -19.43 -14.86 15.75
N SER A 589 -20.08 -14.68 16.90
CA SER A 589 -21.50 -14.35 16.99
C SER A 589 -21.77 -13.27 18.04
N GLN A 590 -22.85 -12.51 17.87
CA GLN A 590 -23.27 -11.50 18.84
C GLN A 590 -23.59 -12.12 20.21
N ARG A 591 -24.09 -13.36 20.24
CA ARG A 591 -24.30 -14.12 21.48
C ARG A 591 -22.98 -14.32 22.23
N GLU A 592 -21.95 -14.87 21.57
CA GLU A 592 -20.62 -15.04 22.16
C GLU A 592 -20.03 -13.70 22.64
N LEU A 593 -20.26 -12.62 21.89
CA LEU A 593 -19.85 -11.27 22.26
C LEU A 593 -20.47 -10.84 23.60
N THR A 594 -21.79 -10.96 23.75
CA THR A 594 -22.49 -10.61 24.99
C THR A 594 -22.10 -11.53 26.16
N GLU A 595 -21.93 -12.83 25.92
CA GLU A 595 -21.47 -13.81 26.92
C GLU A 595 -20.08 -13.44 27.45
N ALA A 596 -19.15 -13.06 26.57
CA ALA A 596 -17.82 -12.60 26.95
C ALA A 596 -17.86 -11.31 27.79
N ILE A 597 -18.73 -10.36 27.45
CA ILE A 597 -18.92 -9.12 28.22
C ILE A 597 -19.43 -9.39 29.63
N VAL A 598 -20.45 -10.24 29.76
CA VAL A 598 -21.03 -10.61 31.07
C VAL A 598 -20.05 -11.41 31.92
N ALA A 599 -19.27 -12.30 31.29
CA ALA A 599 -18.25 -13.09 31.98
C ALA A 599 -16.99 -12.29 32.36
N GLY A 600 -16.78 -11.11 31.75
CA GLY A 600 -15.51 -10.38 31.87
C GLY A 600 -14.34 -11.07 31.16
N ASP A 601 -14.63 -11.95 30.20
CA ASP A 601 -13.66 -12.80 29.51
C ASP A 601 -13.18 -12.13 28.22
N PHE A 602 -12.20 -11.23 28.37
CA PHE A 602 -11.62 -10.43 27.29
C PHE A 602 -10.24 -10.89 26.85
N GLU A 603 -9.62 -11.82 27.60
CA GLU A 603 -8.21 -12.20 27.45
C GLU A 603 -7.26 -10.97 27.52
N SER A 604 -7.53 -10.06 28.46
CA SER A 604 -6.82 -8.77 28.59
C SER A 604 -5.33 -8.91 28.90
N GLU A 605 -4.90 -10.06 29.40
CA GLU A 605 -3.49 -10.41 29.58
C GLU A 605 -2.70 -10.42 28.26
N LYS A 606 -3.38 -10.47 27.10
CA LYS A 606 -2.76 -10.34 25.77
C LYS A 606 -2.38 -8.91 25.40
N VAL A 607 -2.96 -7.89 26.05
CA VAL A 607 -2.74 -6.47 25.69
C VAL A 607 -1.31 -5.99 26.00
N PRO A 608 -0.74 -6.22 27.22
CA PRO A 608 0.62 -5.78 27.52
C PRO A 608 1.71 -6.35 26.58
N PRO A 609 1.77 -7.66 26.25
CA PRO A 609 2.78 -8.18 25.33
C PRO A 609 2.57 -7.67 23.89
N PHE A 610 1.33 -7.38 23.50
CA PHE A 610 1.06 -6.75 22.21
C PHE A 610 1.60 -5.31 22.18
N LYS A 611 1.33 -4.51 23.21
CA LYS A 611 1.87 -3.15 23.35
C LYS A 611 3.39 -3.15 23.27
N THR A 612 4.08 -3.98 24.04
CA THR A 612 5.55 -4.03 24.05
C THR A 612 6.15 -4.51 22.74
N LYS A 613 5.45 -5.38 21.99
CA LYS A 613 5.88 -5.83 20.67
C LYS A 613 5.76 -4.74 19.60
N PHE A 614 4.72 -3.91 19.66
CA PHE A 614 4.40 -2.94 18.61
C PHE A 614 4.80 -1.50 18.92
N PHE A 615 5.33 -1.21 20.11
CA PHE A 615 5.82 0.11 20.49
C PHE A 615 7.14 0.02 21.25
N ASP A 616 8.22 0.55 20.65
CA ASP A 616 9.54 0.60 21.30
C ASP A 616 9.65 1.74 22.31
N HIS A 617 8.77 2.75 22.19
CA HIS A 617 8.83 3.96 23.00
C HIS A 617 7.43 4.34 23.52
N LEU A 618 7.33 4.48 24.84
CA LEU A 618 6.10 4.84 25.57
C LEU A 618 6.29 6.09 26.46
N ASP A 619 7.19 6.99 26.07
CA ASP A 619 7.61 8.16 26.87
C ASP A 619 6.92 9.48 26.45
N GLY A 620 5.99 9.44 25.47
CA GLY A 620 5.31 10.62 24.94
C GLY A 620 6.20 11.58 24.13
N ARG A 621 7.33 11.10 23.58
CA ARG A 621 8.33 11.94 22.88
C ARG A 621 8.56 11.55 21.42
N SER A 622 7.60 10.93 20.77
CA SER A 622 7.72 10.50 19.37
C SER A 622 7.76 11.68 18.42
N SER A 623 6.91 12.68 18.64
CA SER A 623 6.94 13.96 17.94
C SER A 623 8.31 14.64 18.08
N ARG A 624 8.90 14.63 19.28
CA ARG A 624 10.22 15.20 19.54
C ARG A 624 11.34 14.45 18.80
N ARG A 625 11.36 13.11 18.87
CA ARG A 625 12.35 12.28 18.15
C ARG A 625 12.33 12.55 16.64
N VAL A 626 11.14 12.68 16.06
CA VAL A 626 10.97 13.01 14.64
C VAL A 626 11.39 14.45 14.33
N ALA A 627 11.05 15.40 15.20
CA ALA A 627 11.49 16.78 15.05
C ALA A 627 13.02 16.91 15.10
N ASP A 628 13.68 16.19 16.01
CA ASP A 628 15.14 16.15 16.10
C ASP A 628 15.78 15.57 14.82
N LEU A 629 15.15 14.60 14.15
CA LEU A 629 15.60 14.12 12.84
C LEU A 629 15.51 15.21 11.76
N ILE A 630 14.43 15.98 11.74
CA ILE A 630 14.28 17.12 10.82
C ILE A 630 15.35 18.16 11.08
N LEU A 631 15.59 18.51 12.35
CA LEU A 631 16.62 19.46 12.76
C LEU A 631 18.02 19.00 12.35
N ARG A 632 18.34 17.71 12.47
CA ARG A 632 19.60 17.15 11.96
C ARG A 632 19.73 17.33 10.46
N PHE A 633 18.67 17.06 9.69
CA PHE A 633 18.74 17.21 8.23
C PHE A 633 18.91 18.65 7.74
N ILE A 634 18.41 19.64 8.48
CA ILE A 634 18.64 21.07 8.16
C ILE A 634 19.97 21.59 8.74
N GLY A 635 20.49 20.96 9.81
CA GLY A 635 21.74 21.33 10.49
C GLY A 635 22.99 20.62 9.97
N GLU A 636 22.86 19.58 9.13
CA GLU A 636 23.97 19.03 8.34
C GLU A 636 24.53 20.13 7.42
N GLU A 637 25.62 20.78 7.84
CA GLU A 637 26.48 21.56 6.96
C GLU A 637 26.93 20.64 5.80
N ALA A 638 26.65 21.07 4.57
CA ALA A 638 26.89 20.29 3.35
C ALA A 638 28.38 20.21 2.98
#